data_AF-A0A7R8YYW6-F1
#
_entry.id   AF-A0A7R8YYW6-F1
#
_cell.length_a   1.000
_cell.length_b   1.000
_cell.length_c   1.000
_cell.angle_alpha   90.00
_cell.angle_beta   90.00
_cell.angle_gamma   90.00
#
_symmetry.space_group_name_H-M   'P 1'
#
loop_
_entity.id
_entity.type
_entity.pdbx_description
1 polymer ?
#
loop_
_entity_poly.entity_id
_entity_poly.type
_entity_poly.pdbx_seq_one_letter_code
_entity_poly.pdbx_strand_id
1 'polypeptide(L)'
;MNCEVCILLLEAQKFRIFSKLRDFLLLLINLALEINPADPFLGILQAYGEVEDIPLYVYKNMGWILSGISLDDLRNMTIDQGELIGIFGSAESLNDDQMDVIAQKVKSDWAGKTPDKYSEYDLEILGKILCYFNQSEILQIHPDAYRSKAEIIGKLNSCPHEIIESFAKLAVQTNAFGPPSTWSKLDISEIGVVIAGLSEKEYNSIKLENLTQNKRLYNQVINSRYPDANSTKPIQYSRVNTTKSAVSSSYLKRKEAV
;
A
#
# COMPACT_ATOMS: atom_id res chain seq x y z
N MET A 1 -4.08 -20.26 37.92
CA MET A 1 -5.10 -20.18 36.85
C MET A 1 -6.48 -20.18 37.50
N ASN A 2 -7.13 -19.02 37.60
CA ASN A 2 -8.53 -18.97 38.03
C ASN A 2 -9.41 -19.22 36.80
N CYS A 3 -10.11 -20.36 36.85
CA CYS A 3 -10.98 -20.94 35.84
C CYS A 3 -12.33 -20.21 35.74
N GLU A 4 -12.35 -18.88 35.80
CA GLU A 4 -13.57 -18.08 35.59
C GLU A 4 -13.61 -17.51 34.16
N VAL A 5 -12.46 -17.09 33.64
CA VAL A 5 -12.35 -16.56 32.27
C VAL A 5 -12.61 -17.65 31.22
N CYS A 6 -12.15 -18.89 31.46
CA CYS A 6 -12.43 -20.02 30.59
C CYS A 6 -13.93 -20.39 30.56
N ILE A 7 -14.65 -20.20 31.67
CA ILE A 7 -16.09 -20.46 31.76
C ILE A 7 -16.86 -19.43 30.94
N LEU A 8 -16.47 -18.15 31.01
CA LEU A 8 -17.09 -17.09 30.20
C LEU A 8 -16.87 -17.30 28.69
N LEU A 9 -15.69 -17.80 28.29
CA LEU A 9 -15.41 -18.15 26.89
C LEU A 9 -16.25 -19.34 26.40
N LEU A 10 -16.43 -20.38 27.22
CA LEU A 10 -17.28 -21.54 26.92
C LEU A 10 -18.78 -21.19 26.89
N GLU A 11 -19.24 -20.29 27.75
CA GLU A 11 -20.64 -19.84 27.76
C GLU A 11 -20.95 -18.93 26.58
N ALA A 12 -20.00 -18.12 26.11
CA ALA A 12 -20.21 -17.25 24.96
C ALA A 12 -20.34 -18.03 23.63
N GLN A 13 -19.68 -19.19 23.50
CA GLN A 13 -19.85 -20.07 22.32
C GLN A 13 -21.26 -20.68 22.22
N LYS A 14 -22.04 -20.71 23.31
CA LYS A 14 -23.41 -21.26 23.31
C LYS A 14 -24.47 -20.32 22.73
N PHE A 15 -24.22 -19.01 22.67
CA PHE A 15 -25.22 -18.04 22.19
C PHE A 15 -25.11 -17.81 20.67
N ARG A 16 -25.79 -18.64 19.88
CA ARG A 16 -26.06 -18.40 18.45
C ARG A 16 -26.94 -17.16 18.25
N ILE A 17 -26.35 -15.98 18.19
CA ILE A 17 -27.00 -14.78 17.62
C ILE A 17 -25.98 -14.09 16.71
N PHE A 18 -26.04 -14.43 15.41
CA PHE A 18 -25.08 -14.05 14.37
C PHE A 18 -25.08 -12.56 13.97
N SER A 19 -25.85 -11.68 14.63
CA SER A 19 -25.78 -10.22 14.42
C SER A 19 -24.73 -9.52 15.30
N LYS A 20 -24.11 -10.23 16.26
CA LYS A 20 -23.20 -9.68 17.27
C LYS A 20 -21.76 -10.20 17.18
N LEU A 21 -21.33 -10.75 16.04
CA LEU A 21 -19.96 -11.24 15.90
C LEU A 21 -18.94 -10.11 16.13
N ARG A 22 -19.20 -8.91 15.59
CA ARG A 22 -18.40 -7.70 15.85
C ARG A 22 -18.36 -7.32 17.34
N ASP A 23 -19.49 -7.42 18.03
CA ASP A 23 -19.57 -7.06 19.45
C ASP A 23 -18.85 -8.09 20.32
N PHE A 24 -18.87 -9.37 19.95
CA PHE A 24 -18.09 -10.42 20.60
C PHE A 24 -16.58 -10.28 20.33
N LEU A 25 -16.20 -9.88 19.11
CA LEU A 25 -14.81 -9.57 18.75
C LEU A 25 -14.25 -8.39 19.55
N LEU A 26 -15.04 -7.31 19.68
CA LEU A 26 -14.70 -6.17 20.53
C LEU A 26 -14.62 -6.56 22.01
N LEU A 27 -15.46 -7.48 22.46
CA LEU A 27 -15.41 -8.00 23.84
C LEU A 27 -14.07 -8.66 24.15
N LEU A 28 -13.50 -9.42 23.21
CA LEU A 28 -12.23 -10.12 23.40
C LEU A 28 -11.03 -9.17 23.43
N ILE A 29 -11.07 -8.10 22.63
CA ILE A 29 -10.05 -7.04 22.67
C ILE A 29 -10.18 -6.21 23.95
N ASN A 30 -11.41 -5.86 24.34
CA ASN A 30 -11.67 -5.18 25.61
C ASN A 30 -11.23 -6.04 26.79
N LEU A 31 -11.43 -7.36 26.72
CA LEU A 31 -10.94 -8.31 27.72
C LEU A 31 -9.41 -8.27 27.82
N ALA A 32 -8.68 -8.21 26.70
CA ALA A 32 -7.23 -8.08 26.74
C ALA A 32 -6.76 -6.76 27.37
N LEU A 33 -7.47 -5.65 27.09
CA LEU A 33 -7.24 -4.35 27.74
C LEU A 33 -7.53 -4.38 29.25
N GLU A 34 -8.49 -5.19 29.69
CA GLU A 34 -8.80 -5.39 31.11
C GLU A 34 -7.76 -6.31 31.79
N ILE A 35 -7.31 -7.37 31.12
CA ILE A 35 -6.32 -8.32 31.63
C ILE A 35 -4.97 -7.63 31.84
N ASN A 36 -4.49 -6.89 30.84
CA ASN A 36 -3.21 -6.18 30.93
C ASN A 36 -3.25 -4.85 30.16
N PRO A 37 -3.67 -3.74 30.81
CA PRO A 37 -3.81 -2.44 30.15
C PRO A 37 -2.48 -1.83 29.73
N ALA A 38 -1.36 -2.26 30.33
CA ALA A 38 -0.02 -1.77 29.99
C ALA A 38 0.57 -2.51 28.77
N ASP A 39 0.18 -3.78 28.59
CA ASP A 39 0.58 -4.61 27.46
C ASP A 39 -0.63 -5.44 26.97
N PRO A 40 -1.47 -4.86 26.10
CA PRO A 40 -2.67 -5.54 25.61
C PRO A 40 -2.35 -6.78 24.78
N PHE A 41 -1.17 -6.85 24.16
CA PHE A 41 -0.76 -8.04 23.41
C PHE A 41 -0.48 -9.20 24.35
N LEU A 42 0.21 -8.95 25.48
CA LEU A 42 0.36 -9.95 26.53
C LEU A 42 -1.00 -10.39 27.10
N GLY A 43 -1.99 -9.49 27.18
CA GLY A 43 -3.36 -9.84 27.53
C GLY A 43 -4.00 -10.83 26.54
N ILE A 44 -3.72 -10.69 25.25
CA ILE A 44 -4.16 -11.65 24.22
C ILE A 44 -3.48 -13.00 24.42
N LEU A 45 -2.15 -13.03 24.62
CA LEU A 45 -1.42 -14.28 24.87
C LEU A 45 -1.95 -15.01 26.12
N GLN A 46 -2.28 -14.28 27.18
CA GLN A 46 -2.89 -14.88 28.37
C GLN A 46 -4.28 -15.48 28.11
N ALA A 47 -5.02 -14.98 27.13
CA ALA A 47 -6.35 -15.47 26.77
C ALA A 47 -6.31 -16.66 25.79
N TYR A 48 -5.34 -16.68 24.86
CA TYR A 48 -5.30 -17.64 23.76
C TYR A 48 -4.16 -18.66 23.83
N GLY A 49 -3.09 -18.38 24.56
CA GLY A 49 -1.89 -19.21 24.59
C GLY A 49 -0.73 -18.57 23.83
N GLU A 50 -0.08 -19.36 22.98
CA GLU A 50 1.04 -18.89 22.16
C GLU A 50 0.53 -18.15 20.91
N VAL A 51 1.44 -17.47 20.18
CA VAL A 51 1.06 -16.72 18.97
C VAL A 51 0.40 -17.58 17.90
N GLU A 52 0.76 -18.85 17.82
CA GLU A 52 0.18 -19.81 16.88
C GLU A 52 -1.26 -20.20 17.24
N ASP A 53 -1.64 -20.05 18.51
CA ASP A 53 -2.98 -20.39 19.00
C ASP A 53 -3.99 -19.26 18.75
N ILE A 54 -3.53 -18.04 18.44
CA ILE A 54 -4.37 -16.87 18.22
C ILE A 54 -5.13 -17.03 16.88
N PRO A 55 -6.47 -17.06 16.89
CA PRO A 55 -7.24 -17.17 15.65
C PRO A 55 -7.08 -15.94 14.74
N LEU A 56 -7.07 -16.13 13.42
CA LEU A 56 -6.96 -15.04 12.43
C LEU A 56 -7.96 -13.89 12.63
N TYR A 57 -9.18 -14.23 13.02
CA TYR A 57 -10.20 -13.21 13.27
C TYR A 57 -9.81 -12.28 14.44
N VAL A 58 -8.99 -12.73 15.39
CA VAL A 58 -8.49 -11.89 16.48
C VAL A 58 -7.47 -10.92 15.92
N TYR A 59 -6.46 -11.41 15.19
CA TYR A 59 -5.45 -10.58 14.51
C TYR A 59 -6.08 -9.47 13.67
N LYS A 60 -7.13 -9.80 12.91
CA LYS A 60 -7.86 -8.84 12.06
C LYS A 60 -8.43 -7.65 12.81
N ASN A 61 -8.75 -7.82 14.10
CA ASN A 61 -9.35 -6.78 14.92
C ASN A 61 -8.34 -6.11 15.86
N MET A 62 -7.08 -6.59 15.95
CA MET A 62 -6.08 -6.06 16.89
C MET A 62 -5.71 -4.60 16.64
N GLY A 63 -5.72 -4.14 15.38
CA GLY A 63 -5.36 -2.77 15.03
C GLY A 63 -3.99 -2.37 15.58
N TRP A 64 -3.95 -1.37 16.47
CA TRP A 64 -2.70 -0.91 17.06
C TRP A 64 -2.03 -1.92 18.01
N ILE A 65 -2.78 -2.90 18.53
CA ILE A 65 -2.25 -3.94 19.43
C ILE A 65 -1.22 -4.82 18.71
N LEU A 66 -1.26 -4.92 17.37
CA LEU A 66 -0.25 -5.62 16.57
C LEU A 66 1.17 -5.12 16.85
N SER A 67 1.33 -3.85 17.24
CA SER A 67 2.65 -3.28 17.60
C SER A 67 3.27 -3.92 18.84
N GLY A 68 2.48 -4.60 19.68
CA GLY A 68 2.95 -5.32 20.86
C GLY A 68 3.53 -6.70 20.58
N ILE A 69 3.41 -7.24 19.35
CA ILE A 69 4.00 -8.54 19.01
C ILE A 69 5.53 -8.42 19.06
N SER A 70 6.19 -9.25 19.87
CA SER A 70 7.65 -9.19 19.96
C SER A 70 8.33 -9.74 18.69
N LEU A 71 9.59 -9.36 18.46
CA LEU A 71 10.36 -9.91 17.33
C LEU A 71 10.56 -11.43 17.46
N ASP A 72 10.66 -11.95 18.69
CA ASP A 72 10.80 -13.38 18.92
C ASP A 72 9.51 -14.14 18.63
N ASP A 73 8.36 -13.57 19.00
CA ASP A 73 7.05 -14.11 18.63
C ASP A 73 6.86 -14.16 17.10
N LEU A 74 7.21 -13.07 16.41
CA LEU A 74 7.15 -13.01 14.93
C LEU A 74 8.07 -14.04 14.26
N ARG A 75 9.24 -14.32 14.84
CA ARG A 75 10.17 -15.34 14.33
C ARG A 75 9.64 -16.75 14.48
N ASN A 76 8.93 -17.01 15.58
CA ASN A 76 8.44 -18.35 15.91
C ASN A 76 7.13 -18.68 15.18
N MET A 77 6.23 -17.72 14.99
CA MET A 77 4.96 -17.96 14.30
C MET A 77 5.12 -18.34 12.83
N THR A 78 4.18 -19.09 12.25
CA THR A 78 4.14 -19.35 10.79
C THR A 78 3.30 -18.30 10.07
N ILE A 79 3.82 -17.71 8.98
CA ILE A 79 3.12 -16.69 8.18
C ILE A 79 2.91 -17.17 6.73
N ASP A 80 1.99 -18.12 6.55
CA ASP A 80 1.67 -18.76 5.26
C ASP A 80 0.24 -18.49 4.77
N GLN A 81 -0.64 -18.01 5.65
CA GLN A 81 -2.04 -17.72 5.34
C GLN A 81 -2.22 -16.33 4.75
N GLY A 82 -2.83 -16.24 3.56
CA GLY A 82 -3.03 -14.96 2.86
C GLY A 82 -3.81 -13.92 3.67
N GLU A 83 -4.76 -14.32 4.53
CA GLU A 83 -5.46 -13.36 5.41
C GLU A 83 -4.53 -12.78 6.47
N LEU A 84 -3.62 -13.58 7.06
CA LEU A 84 -2.63 -13.09 8.02
C LEU A 84 -1.64 -12.13 7.36
N ILE A 85 -1.17 -12.48 6.17
CA ILE A 85 -0.30 -11.63 5.35
C ILE A 85 -1.01 -10.30 5.05
N GLY A 86 -2.28 -10.34 4.66
CA GLY A 86 -3.09 -9.14 4.42
C GLY A 86 -3.25 -8.25 5.66
N ILE A 87 -3.39 -8.85 6.84
CA ILE A 87 -3.47 -8.12 8.11
C ILE A 87 -2.15 -7.37 8.35
N PHE A 88 -1.01 -8.04 8.24
CA PHE A 88 0.29 -7.40 8.42
C PHE A 88 0.63 -6.39 7.30
N GLY A 89 0.29 -6.70 6.05
CA GLY A 89 0.49 -5.83 4.90
C GLY A 89 -0.30 -4.53 4.95
N SER A 90 -1.38 -4.49 5.73
CA SER A 90 -2.21 -3.31 5.96
C SER A 90 -1.97 -2.63 7.31
N ALA A 91 -1.05 -3.16 8.13
CA ALA A 91 -0.85 -2.69 9.50
C ALA A 91 0.00 -1.41 9.52
N GLU A 92 -0.59 -0.32 10.01
CA GLU A 92 0.09 0.97 10.19
C GLU A 92 0.86 1.08 11.51
N SER A 93 0.60 0.17 12.45
CA SER A 93 1.14 0.20 13.82
C SER A 93 2.49 -0.49 13.98
N LEU A 94 2.90 -1.32 13.01
CA LEU A 94 4.15 -2.08 13.06
C LEU A 94 5.36 -1.20 12.75
N ASN A 95 6.45 -1.46 13.47
CA ASN A 95 7.73 -0.80 13.25
C ASN A 95 8.59 -1.52 12.20
N ASP A 96 9.72 -0.91 11.83
CA ASP A 96 10.58 -1.42 10.76
C ASP A 96 11.18 -2.79 11.08
N ASP A 97 11.65 -3.02 12.32
CA ASP A 97 12.23 -4.31 12.73
C ASP A 97 11.19 -5.44 12.64
N GLN A 98 9.94 -5.17 13.04
CA GLN A 98 8.82 -6.11 12.94
C GLN A 98 8.51 -6.41 11.47
N MET A 99 8.44 -5.38 10.63
CA MET A 99 8.15 -5.54 9.20
C MET A 99 9.26 -6.29 8.46
N ASP A 100 10.53 -6.09 8.83
CA ASP A 100 11.65 -6.86 8.29
C ASP A 100 11.51 -8.36 8.61
N VAL A 101 11.19 -8.70 9.87
CA VAL A 101 10.96 -10.10 10.26
C VAL A 101 9.75 -10.68 9.51
N ILE A 102 8.64 -9.94 9.41
CA ILE A 102 7.44 -10.37 8.70
C ILE A 102 7.75 -10.62 7.22
N ALA A 103 8.47 -9.71 6.56
CA ALA A 103 8.84 -9.88 5.15
C ALA A 103 9.72 -11.12 4.94
N GLN A 104 10.67 -11.40 5.85
CA GLN A 104 11.47 -12.62 5.81
C GLN A 104 10.61 -13.87 5.98
N LYS A 105 9.67 -13.85 6.93
CA LYS A 105 8.76 -14.95 7.23
C LYS A 105 7.79 -15.23 6.09
N VAL A 106 7.21 -14.20 5.47
CA VAL A 106 6.37 -14.37 4.28
C VAL A 106 7.16 -15.03 3.15
N LYS A 107 8.42 -14.65 2.94
CA LYS A 107 9.27 -15.26 1.91
C LYS A 107 9.63 -16.72 2.20
N SER A 108 9.79 -17.10 3.46
CA SER A 108 10.11 -18.49 3.84
C SER A 108 8.87 -19.38 3.92
N ASP A 109 7.77 -18.87 4.44
CA ASP A 109 6.63 -19.66 4.89
C ASP A 109 5.52 -19.72 3.83
N TRP A 110 5.38 -18.70 2.97
CA TRP A 110 4.32 -18.66 1.96
C TRP A 110 4.65 -19.57 0.77
N ALA A 111 4.50 -20.87 1.00
CA ALA A 111 5.04 -21.94 0.19
C ALA A 111 4.72 -21.79 -1.32
N GLY A 112 5.78 -21.78 -2.13
CA GLY A 112 5.70 -21.77 -3.59
C GLY A 112 5.39 -20.41 -4.22
N LYS A 113 5.18 -19.36 -3.41
CA LYS A 113 4.97 -17.99 -3.85
C LYS A 113 6.30 -17.23 -3.86
N THR A 114 6.83 -17.03 -5.05
CA THR A 114 7.98 -16.18 -5.32
C THR A 114 7.53 -14.92 -6.06
N PRO A 115 8.31 -13.82 -6.07
CA PRO A 115 7.88 -12.57 -6.70
C PRO A 115 7.47 -12.70 -8.17
N ASP A 116 8.11 -13.59 -8.93
CA ASP A 116 7.74 -13.94 -10.32
C ASP A 116 6.41 -14.68 -10.45
N LYS A 117 5.80 -15.11 -9.34
CA LYS A 117 4.51 -15.83 -9.31
C LYS A 117 3.44 -15.06 -8.54
N TYR A 118 3.73 -13.85 -8.09
CA TYR A 118 2.73 -13.02 -7.42
C TYR A 118 1.66 -12.59 -8.42
N SER A 119 0.44 -12.99 -8.11
CA SER A 119 -0.79 -12.56 -8.77
C SER A 119 -1.22 -11.18 -8.26
N GLU A 120 -2.24 -10.62 -8.90
CA GLU A 120 -2.86 -9.38 -8.45
C GLU A 120 -3.37 -9.46 -7.00
N TYR A 121 -3.93 -10.61 -6.61
CA TYR A 121 -4.37 -10.83 -5.23
C TYR A 121 -3.20 -10.83 -4.26
N ASP A 122 -2.08 -11.45 -4.64
CA ASP A 122 -0.90 -11.54 -3.78
C ASP A 122 -0.30 -10.15 -3.53
N LEU A 123 -0.20 -9.31 -4.57
CA LEU A 123 0.30 -7.93 -4.44
C LEU A 123 -0.63 -7.06 -3.58
N GLU A 124 -1.94 -7.27 -3.66
CA GLU A 124 -2.93 -6.57 -2.83
C GLU A 124 -2.72 -6.87 -1.35
N ILE A 125 -2.56 -8.15 -0.97
CA ILE A 125 -2.41 -8.53 0.43
C ILE A 125 -0.99 -8.29 0.98
N LEU A 126 0.04 -8.33 0.14
CA LEU A 126 1.40 -7.99 0.57
C LEU A 126 1.48 -6.52 1.01
N GLY A 127 0.85 -5.59 0.28
CA GLY A 127 0.75 -4.19 0.70
C GLY A 127 2.11 -3.61 1.13
N LYS A 128 2.17 -3.09 2.36
CA LYS A 128 3.39 -2.47 2.93
C LYS A 128 4.56 -3.43 3.10
N ILE A 129 4.32 -4.75 3.18
CA ILE A 129 5.39 -5.77 3.23
C ILE A 129 6.30 -5.66 2.01
N LEU A 130 5.77 -5.24 0.85
CA LEU A 130 6.57 -5.02 -0.36
C LEU A 130 7.67 -3.96 -0.18
N CYS A 131 7.54 -3.00 0.75
CA CYS A 131 8.59 -2.01 1.02
C CYS A 131 9.86 -2.63 1.64
N TYR A 132 9.75 -3.84 2.19
CA TYR A 132 10.83 -4.57 2.89
C TYR A 132 11.41 -5.71 2.04
N PHE A 133 11.05 -5.73 0.76
CA PHE A 133 11.67 -6.59 -0.24
C PHE A 133 12.90 -5.87 -0.80
N ASN A 134 13.84 -6.61 -1.39
CA ASN A 134 14.97 -6.00 -2.07
C ASN A 134 14.63 -5.68 -3.54
N GLN A 135 15.45 -4.84 -4.17
CA GLN A 135 15.23 -4.42 -5.57
C GLN A 135 15.10 -5.60 -6.54
N SER A 136 15.92 -6.64 -6.37
CA SER A 136 15.91 -7.81 -7.26
C SER A 136 14.64 -8.65 -7.11
N GLU A 137 14.05 -8.68 -5.92
CA GLU A 137 12.76 -9.32 -5.65
C GLU A 137 11.62 -8.52 -6.30
N ILE A 138 11.61 -7.19 -6.14
CA ILE A 138 10.59 -6.34 -6.77
C ILE A 138 10.63 -6.46 -8.29
N LEU A 139 11.81 -6.42 -8.90
CA LEU A 139 11.96 -6.49 -10.36
C LEU A 139 11.55 -7.84 -10.96
N GLN A 140 11.36 -8.88 -10.15
CA GLN A 140 10.82 -10.16 -10.61
C GLN A 140 9.29 -10.15 -10.74
N ILE A 141 8.59 -9.19 -10.10
CA ILE A 141 7.13 -9.08 -10.18
C ILE A 141 6.72 -8.89 -11.64
N HIS A 142 5.72 -9.67 -12.05
CA HIS A 142 5.14 -9.57 -13.38
C HIS A 142 4.54 -8.16 -13.63
N PRO A 143 4.95 -7.45 -14.70
CA PRO A 143 4.53 -6.06 -14.93
C PRO A 143 3.02 -5.87 -15.10
N ASP A 144 2.33 -6.88 -15.65
CA ASP A 144 0.87 -6.92 -15.77
C ASP A 144 0.20 -7.06 -14.40
N ALA A 145 0.71 -7.92 -13.51
CA ALA A 145 0.23 -8.00 -12.13
C ALA A 145 0.48 -6.70 -11.37
N TYR A 146 1.67 -6.10 -11.53
CA TYR A 146 1.98 -4.77 -11.01
C TYR A 146 0.97 -3.72 -11.50
N ARG A 147 0.69 -3.68 -12.80
CA ARG A 147 -0.26 -2.72 -13.39
C ARG A 147 -1.65 -2.84 -12.78
N SER A 148 -2.17 -4.06 -12.66
CA SER A 148 -3.49 -4.31 -12.06
C SER A 148 -3.60 -3.85 -10.60
N LYS A 149 -2.47 -3.68 -9.91
CA LYS A 149 -2.41 -3.23 -8.51
C LYS A 149 -1.61 -1.95 -8.30
N ALA A 150 -1.37 -1.21 -9.38
CA ALA A 150 -0.61 0.03 -9.34
C ALA A 150 -1.23 1.04 -8.39
N GLU A 151 -2.56 1.15 -8.33
CA GLU A 151 -3.24 2.08 -7.41
C GLU A 151 -2.96 1.79 -5.93
N ILE A 152 -2.77 0.52 -5.56
CA ILE A 152 -2.44 0.11 -4.19
C ILE A 152 -0.96 0.39 -3.92
N ILE A 153 -0.08 -0.08 -4.82
CA ILE A 153 1.37 0.11 -4.70
C ILE A 153 1.73 1.61 -4.74
N GLY A 154 1.03 2.39 -5.55
CA GLY A 154 1.17 3.84 -5.70
C GLY A 154 0.76 4.64 -4.45
N LYS A 155 0.14 4.00 -3.46
CA LYS A 155 -0.20 4.58 -2.16
C LYS A 155 0.77 4.17 -1.05
N LEU A 156 1.73 3.27 -1.30
CA LEU A 156 2.73 2.87 -0.32
C LEU A 156 3.60 4.07 0.06
N ASN A 157 3.33 4.62 1.23
CA ASN A 157 4.13 5.66 1.84
C ASN A 157 5.31 5.03 2.60
N SER A 158 6.42 5.77 2.69
CA SER A 158 7.58 5.38 3.49
C SER A 158 8.37 4.14 3.02
N CYS A 159 8.17 3.65 1.78
CA CYS A 159 9.13 2.69 1.22
C CYS A 159 10.51 3.37 1.01
N PRO A 160 11.63 2.61 1.13
CA PRO A 160 12.95 3.08 0.71
C PRO A 160 12.95 3.50 -0.76
N HIS A 161 13.75 4.52 -1.10
CA HIS A 161 13.73 5.11 -2.43
C HIS A 161 14.08 4.12 -3.54
N GLU A 162 15.06 3.24 -3.29
CA GLU A 162 15.49 2.18 -4.19
C GLU A 162 14.38 1.16 -4.53
N ILE A 163 13.43 0.98 -3.62
CA ILE A 163 12.26 0.13 -3.84
C ILE A 163 11.25 0.85 -4.72
N ILE A 164 11.03 2.15 -4.49
CA ILE A 164 10.22 3.00 -5.36
C ILE A 164 10.80 3.06 -6.79
N GLU A 165 12.12 3.16 -6.96
CA GLU A 165 12.79 3.06 -8.27
C GLU A 165 12.54 1.70 -8.95
N SER A 166 12.53 0.62 -8.18
CA SER A 166 12.28 -0.72 -8.71
C SER A 166 10.85 -0.88 -9.22
N PHE A 167 9.86 -0.32 -8.51
CA PHE A 167 8.49 -0.23 -9.02
C PHE A 167 8.39 0.67 -10.26
N ALA A 168 9.14 1.77 -10.32
CA ALA A 168 9.15 2.66 -11.48
C ALA A 168 9.68 1.94 -12.74
N LYS A 169 10.71 1.09 -12.57
CA LYS A 169 11.22 0.21 -13.64
C LYS A 169 10.17 -0.78 -14.13
N LEU A 170 9.28 -1.29 -13.26
CA LEU A 170 8.15 -2.12 -13.69
C LEU A 170 7.11 -1.29 -14.44
N ALA A 171 6.78 -0.09 -13.95
CA ALA A 171 5.76 0.78 -14.53
C ALA A 171 6.05 1.14 -16.00
N VAL A 172 7.32 1.36 -16.35
CA VAL A 172 7.74 1.72 -17.71
C VAL A 172 7.78 0.53 -18.68
N GLN A 173 7.62 -0.70 -18.21
CA GLN A 173 7.58 -1.87 -19.09
C GLN A 173 6.30 -1.88 -19.95
N THR A 174 6.41 -2.41 -21.16
CA THR A 174 5.31 -2.42 -22.15
C THR A 174 4.08 -3.20 -21.69
N ASN A 175 4.26 -4.22 -20.86
CA ASN A 175 3.16 -5.02 -20.30
C ASN A 175 2.49 -4.33 -19.09
N ALA A 176 3.10 -3.26 -18.56
CA ALA A 176 2.50 -2.38 -17.57
C ALA A 176 1.91 -1.13 -18.26
N PHE A 177 2.46 0.05 -18.01
CA PHE A 177 1.98 1.32 -18.58
C PHE A 177 2.79 1.78 -19.80
N GLY A 178 3.93 1.15 -20.06
CA GLY A 178 4.84 1.53 -21.15
C GLY A 178 5.55 2.87 -20.91
N PRO A 179 6.10 3.50 -21.97
CA PRO A 179 6.90 4.72 -21.82
C PRO A 179 6.14 5.88 -21.17
N PRO A 180 6.74 6.68 -20.27
CA PRO A 180 6.01 7.75 -19.57
C PRO A 180 5.39 8.83 -20.48
N SER A 181 5.93 9.01 -21.68
CA SER A 181 5.34 9.89 -22.71
C SER A 181 3.95 9.48 -23.19
N THR A 182 3.55 8.22 -22.98
CA THR A 182 2.23 7.70 -23.36
C THR A 182 1.22 7.70 -22.21
N TRP A 183 1.67 7.96 -20.98
CA TRP A 183 0.79 7.89 -19.80
C TRP A 183 -0.30 8.96 -19.84
N SER A 184 -1.53 8.51 -19.60
CA SER A 184 -2.70 9.35 -19.39
C SER A 184 -2.73 9.92 -17.97
N LYS A 185 -3.69 10.80 -17.69
CA LYS A 185 -3.95 11.32 -16.34
C LYS A 185 -4.35 10.22 -15.36
N LEU A 186 -5.10 9.22 -15.85
CA LEU A 186 -5.54 8.10 -15.04
C LEU A 186 -4.34 7.22 -14.67
N ASP A 187 -3.50 6.89 -15.65
CA ASP A 187 -2.27 6.12 -15.40
C ASP A 187 -1.37 6.80 -14.35
N ILE A 188 -1.15 8.12 -14.48
CA ILE A 188 -0.38 8.91 -13.50
C ILE A 188 -1.01 8.83 -12.10
N SER A 189 -2.34 8.85 -12.03
CA SER A 189 -3.07 8.76 -10.75
C SER A 189 -2.94 7.38 -10.11
N GLU A 190 -2.94 6.32 -10.92
CA GLU A 190 -2.79 4.94 -10.45
C GLU A 190 -1.34 4.66 -10.03
N ILE A 191 -0.35 5.05 -10.84
CA ILE A 191 1.08 4.86 -10.54
C ILE A 191 1.48 5.59 -9.24
N GLY A 192 0.89 6.74 -8.97
CA GLY A 192 0.98 7.38 -7.66
C GLY A 192 2.41 7.78 -7.27
N VAL A 193 2.82 7.42 -6.05
CA VAL A 193 4.15 7.72 -5.50
C VAL A 193 5.30 7.11 -6.32
N VAL A 194 5.04 6.06 -7.11
CA VAL A 194 6.05 5.36 -7.90
C VAL A 194 6.70 6.29 -8.95
N ILE A 195 6.02 7.35 -9.37
CA ILE A 195 6.58 8.37 -10.28
C ILE A 195 7.87 9.00 -9.71
N ALA A 196 8.01 9.06 -8.39
CA ALA A 196 9.21 9.59 -7.75
C ALA A 196 10.47 8.75 -8.04
N GLY A 197 10.32 7.48 -8.40
CA GLY A 197 11.43 6.58 -8.75
C GLY A 197 11.85 6.63 -10.22
N LEU A 198 11.23 7.46 -11.05
CA LEU A 198 11.62 7.60 -12.45
C LEU A 198 12.92 8.36 -12.60
N SER A 199 13.71 7.98 -13.61
CA SER A 199 14.85 8.79 -14.03
C SER A 199 14.40 10.19 -14.49
N GLU A 200 15.34 11.14 -14.50
CA GLU A 200 15.06 12.50 -14.95
C GLU A 200 14.50 12.52 -16.38
N LYS A 201 15.10 11.73 -17.29
CA LYS A 201 14.68 11.63 -18.69
C LYS A 201 13.26 11.07 -18.82
N GLU A 202 12.94 10.00 -18.08
CA GLU A 202 11.62 9.39 -18.08
C GLU A 202 10.56 10.36 -17.58
N TYR A 203 10.81 11.01 -16.45
CA TYR A 203 9.88 11.99 -15.90
C TYR A 203 9.66 13.18 -16.84
N ASN A 204 10.72 13.74 -17.41
CA ASN A 204 10.62 14.87 -18.33
C ASN A 204 9.89 14.52 -19.63
N SER A 205 9.72 13.22 -19.92
CA SER A 205 8.92 12.76 -21.06
C SER A 205 7.41 12.73 -20.78
N ILE A 206 6.99 12.82 -19.51
CA ILE A 206 5.57 12.88 -19.14
C ILE A 206 4.96 14.17 -19.70
N LYS A 207 3.82 14.03 -20.37
CA LYS A 207 3.05 15.14 -20.91
C LYS A 207 2.60 16.10 -19.80
N LEU A 208 3.01 17.37 -19.91
CA LEU A 208 2.79 18.38 -18.86
C LEU A 208 1.30 18.58 -18.54
N GLU A 209 0.41 18.48 -19.55
CA GLU A 209 -1.03 18.57 -19.39
C GLU A 209 -1.63 17.45 -18.53
N ASN A 210 -0.92 16.32 -18.41
CA ASN A 210 -1.35 15.19 -17.58
C ASN A 210 -0.87 15.33 -16.13
N LEU A 211 0.21 16.08 -15.88
CA LEU A 211 0.69 16.41 -14.53
C LEU A 211 -0.14 17.53 -13.86
N THR A 212 -0.73 18.44 -14.65
CA THR A 212 -1.29 19.71 -14.14
C THR A 212 -2.62 19.57 -13.38
N GLN A 213 -3.40 18.51 -13.63
CA GLN A 213 -4.63 18.26 -12.88
C GLN A 213 -4.39 17.59 -11.52
N ASN A 214 -3.21 17.00 -11.34
CA ASN A 214 -2.82 16.29 -10.13
C ASN A 214 -1.73 17.08 -9.39
N LYS A 215 -2.05 18.34 -9.07
CA LYS A 215 -1.15 19.29 -8.38
C LYS A 215 -0.50 18.71 -7.11
N ARG A 216 -1.17 17.78 -6.43
CA ARG A 216 -0.64 17.04 -5.27
C ARG A 216 0.50 16.10 -5.66
N LEU A 217 0.31 15.27 -6.69
CA LEU A 217 1.36 14.41 -7.25
C LEU A 217 2.50 15.25 -7.82
N TYR A 218 2.20 16.31 -8.55
CA TYR A 218 3.21 17.25 -9.03
C TYR A 218 4.09 17.79 -7.89
N ASN A 219 3.47 18.29 -6.82
CA ASN A 219 4.22 18.79 -5.66
C ASN A 219 4.97 17.68 -4.91
N GLN A 220 4.40 16.47 -4.79
CA GLN A 220 5.09 15.32 -4.19
C GLN A 220 6.31 14.90 -5.00
N VAL A 221 6.21 14.88 -6.34
CA VAL A 221 7.34 14.52 -7.21
C VAL A 221 8.41 15.61 -7.20
N ILE A 222 8.03 16.89 -7.25
CA ILE A 222 9.00 18.00 -7.18
C ILE A 222 9.71 18.01 -5.82
N ASN A 223 8.99 17.83 -4.71
CA ASN A 223 9.58 17.84 -3.37
C ASN A 223 10.44 16.60 -3.07
N SER A 224 10.10 15.43 -3.63
CA SER A 224 10.93 14.22 -3.51
C SER A 224 12.20 14.29 -4.36
N ARG A 225 12.14 14.95 -5.53
CA ARG A 225 13.29 15.11 -6.41
C ARG A 225 14.24 16.23 -5.99
N TYR A 226 13.72 17.28 -5.35
CA TYR A 226 14.50 18.43 -4.90
C TYR A 226 14.08 18.82 -3.47
N PRO A 227 14.53 18.08 -2.44
CA PRO A 227 14.17 18.35 -1.04
C PRO A 227 14.59 19.76 -0.57
N ASP A 228 15.61 20.36 -1.20
CA ASP A 228 16.13 21.70 -0.89
C ASP A 228 15.55 22.82 -1.78
N ALA A 229 14.56 22.55 -2.64
CA ALA A 229 14.02 23.56 -3.57
C ALA A 229 13.31 24.76 -2.90
N ASN A 230 13.15 24.76 -1.57
CA ASN A 230 12.76 25.96 -0.83
C ASN A 230 13.88 27.02 -0.72
N SER A 231 15.11 26.76 -1.19
CA SER A 231 16.21 27.75 -1.15
C SER A 231 16.68 28.30 -2.50
N THR A 232 16.12 27.90 -3.65
CA THR A 232 16.53 28.48 -4.95
C THR A 232 15.38 28.66 -5.93
N LYS A 233 14.94 29.92 -6.01
CA LYS A 233 14.11 30.63 -7.02
C LYS A 233 13.01 29.86 -7.77
N PRO A 234 11.76 30.38 -7.78
CA PRO A 234 10.65 29.76 -8.51
C PRO A 234 10.95 29.69 -10.01
N ILE A 235 10.80 28.50 -10.59
CA ILE A 235 10.75 28.29 -12.03
C ILE A 235 9.55 29.10 -12.55
N GLN A 236 9.85 30.23 -13.19
CA GLN A 236 8.85 31.06 -13.88
C GLN A 236 8.33 30.26 -15.07
N TYR A 237 7.08 29.79 -15.00
CA TYR A 237 6.40 29.27 -16.18
C TYR A 237 6.18 30.42 -17.17
N SER A 238 6.91 30.41 -18.28
CA SER A 238 6.57 31.22 -19.45
C SER A 238 5.16 30.83 -19.91
N ARG A 239 4.26 31.81 -19.80
CA ARG A 239 2.86 31.78 -20.21
C ARG A 239 2.75 31.14 -21.60
N VAL A 240 2.12 29.96 -21.68
CA VAL A 240 1.75 29.35 -22.96
C VAL A 240 0.78 30.30 -23.65
N ASN A 241 1.24 30.97 -24.70
CA ASN A 241 0.38 31.74 -25.57
C ASN A 241 -0.57 30.78 -26.29
N THR A 242 -1.83 30.76 -25.88
CA THR A 242 -2.91 30.17 -26.66
C THR A 242 -3.09 30.98 -27.93
N THR A 243 -2.36 30.66 -28.98
CA THR A 243 -2.75 31.03 -30.34
C THR A 243 -3.99 30.21 -30.68
N LYS A 244 -5.15 30.88 -30.70
CA LYS A 244 -6.38 30.38 -31.33
C LYS A 244 -6.02 29.78 -32.69
N SER A 245 -6.25 28.49 -32.89
CA SER A 245 -6.32 27.92 -34.22
C SER A 245 -7.48 28.60 -34.94
N ALA A 246 -7.17 29.40 -35.95
CA ALA A 246 -8.15 29.92 -36.88
C ALA A 246 -8.76 28.72 -37.62
N VAL A 247 -9.98 28.36 -37.25
CA VAL A 247 -10.84 27.53 -38.09
C VAL A 247 -11.22 28.37 -39.30
N SER A 248 -10.77 27.91 -40.47
CA SER A 248 -11.23 28.39 -41.77
C SER A 248 -12.75 28.24 -41.87
N SER A 249 -13.46 29.35 -42.01
CA SER A 249 -14.83 29.36 -42.55
C SER A 249 -14.96 30.53 -43.52
N SER A 250 -14.66 30.24 -44.77
CA SER A 250 -14.94 31.07 -45.95
C SER A 250 -16.40 30.96 -46.41
N TYR A 251 -17.36 30.76 -45.50
CA TYR A 251 -18.78 30.71 -45.81
C TYR A 251 -19.54 31.66 -44.87
N LEU A 252 -20.38 32.52 -45.46
CA LEU A 252 -21.24 33.57 -44.86
C LEU A 252 -20.72 35.03 -44.93
N LYS A 253 -20.45 35.50 -46.14
CA LYS A 253 -20.80 36.88 -46.55
C LYS A 253 -21.47 36.86 -47.92
N ARG A 254 -22.77 36.56 -47.94
CA ARG A 254 -23.68 36.96 -49.03
C ARG A 254 -25.12 36.86 -48.55
N LYS A 255 -25.66 37.98 -48.05
CA LYS A 255 -27.06 38.45 -48.13
C LYS A 255 -27.27 39.58 -47.11
N GLU A 256 -27.03 40.79 -47.56
CA GLU A 256 -27.74 42.00 -47.13
C GLU A 256 -27.48 43.05 -48.23
N ALA A 257 -28.24 42.90 -49.30
CA ALA A 257 -28.44 43.85 -50.38
C ALA A 257 -29.74 43.46 -51.09
N VAL A 258 -30.88 43.77 -50.46
CA VAL A 258 -32.13 44.32 -51.01
C VAL A 258 -32.85 44.99 -49.84
#